data_AF-A0A220VBT5-F1
#
_entry.id   AF-A0A220VBT5-F1
#
_cell.length_a   1.000
_cell.length_b   1.000
_cell.length_c   1.000
_cell.angle_alpha   90.00
_cell.angle_beta   90.00
_cell.angle_gamma   90.00
#
_symmetry.space_group_name_H-M   'P 1'
#
loop_
_entity.id
_entity.type
_entity.pdbx_description
1 polymer ?
#
loop_
_entity_poly.entity_id
_entity_poly.type
_entity_poly.pdbx_seq_one_letter_code
_entity_poly.pdbx_strand_id
1 'polypeptide(L)'
;MNSVTYLQHLYGLPKSFAKIKMKPSDFKVYENLKYSFSGVGEHYVYKVRKIGENTKFVANELARFANTNPKNIGFAGLKDRHAVTEQWFSIYVPKNREFSLDKFQKTYTNIQILDKNKHNKK
;
A
#
# COMPACT_ATOMS: atom_id res chain seq x y z
N MET A 1 -31.26 -10.56 -13.96
CA MET A 1 -30.46 -10.39 -15.19
C MET A 1 -29.72 -9.07 -15.06
N ASN A 2 -28.41 -9.10 -14.82
CA ASN A 2 -27.63 -7.86 -14.69
C ASN A 2 -27.38 -7.30 -16.09
N SER A 3 -27.91 -6.11 -16.36
CA SER A 3 -27.63 -5.36 -17.58
C SER A 3 -26.15 -5.00 -17.60
N VAL A 4 -25.40 -5.60 -18.53
CA VAL A 4 -24.03 -5.15 -18.81
C VAL A 4 -24.16 -3.81 -19.53
N THR A 5 -23.87 -2.72 -18.83
CA THR A 5 -23.80 -1.40 -19.44
C THR A 5 -22.58 -1.37 -20.36
N TYR A 6 -22.81 -1.35 -21.67
CA TYR A 6 -21.74 -1.19 -22.64
C TYR A 6 -21.22 0.26 -22.56
N LEU A 7 -19.96 0.41 -22.18
CA LEU A 7 -19.27 1.70 -22.30
C LEU A 7 -18.93 1.96 -23.77
N GLN A 8 -19.11 3.21 -24.20
CA GLN A 8 -18.69 3.64 -25.54
C GLN A 8 -17.17 3.65 -25.63
N HIS A 9 -16.64 3.20 -26.76
CA HIS A 9 -15.20 3.14 -27.02
C HIS A 9 -14.81 4.29 -27.95
N LEU A 10 -13.91 5.17 -27.51
CA LEU A 10 -13.47 6.35 -28.29
C LEU A 10 -12.94 5.97 -29.69
N TYR A 11 -12.25 4.83 -29.81
CA TYR A 11 -11.63 4.34 -31.04
C TYR A 11 -12.30 3.08 -31.59
N GLY A 12 -13.53 2.77 -31.15
CA GLY A 12 -14.19 1.51 -31.44
C GLY A 12 -13.61 0.32 -30.66
N LEU A 13 -14.15 -0.87 -30.91
CA LEU A 13 -13.72 -2.10 -30.23
C LEU A 13 -12.31 -2.51 -30.67
N PRO A 14 -11.43 -2.95 -29.74
CA PRO A 14 -10.14 -3.53 -30.09
C PRO A 14 -10.30 -4.77 -30.99
N LYS A 15 -9.47 -4.88 -32.04
CA LYS A 15 -9.45 -6.04 -32.97
C LYS A 15 -8.51 -7.17 -32.54
N SER A 16 -7.76 -6.98 -31.45
CA SER A 16 -6.76 -7.91 -30.96
C SER A 16 -7.01 -8.27 -29.50
N PHE A 17 -6.47 -9.41 -29.08
CA PHE A 17 -6.63 -9.94 -27.74
C PHE A 17 -5.27 -10.09 -27.06
N ALA A 18 -5.22 -9.83 -25.77
CA ALA A 18 -4.04 -10.03 -24.94
C ALA A 18 -4.47 -10.48 -23.55
N LYS A 19 -3.54 -11.13 -22.83
CA LYS A 19 -3.71 -11.41 -21.41
C LYS A 19 -3.01 -10.32 -20.61
N ILE A 20 -3.71 -9.77 -19.61
CA ILE A 20 -3.16 -8.78 -18.68
C ILE A 20 -3.04 -9.39 -17.29
N LYS A 21 -2.07 -8.93 -16.49
CA LYS A 21 -1.85 -9.39 -15.10
C LYS A 21 -1.65 -10.92 -14.97
N MET A 22 -0.93 -11.55 -15.90
CA MET A 22 -0.69 -13.01 -15.86
C MET A 22 0.12 -13.44 -14.64
N LYS A 23 1.07 -12.59 -14.22
CA LYS A 23 1.79 -12.69 -12.95
C LYS A 23 1.82 -11.32 -12.27
N PRO A 24 2.01 -11.24 -10.94
CA PRO A 24 2.02 -9.97 -10.22
C PRO A 24 3.02 -8.95 -10.80
N SER A 25 4.15 -9.39 -11.35
CA SER A 25 5.16 -8.50 -11.92
C SER A 25 4.78 -7.87 -13.26
N ASP A 26 3.73 -8.35 -13.92
CA ASP A 26 3.19 -7.72 -15.13
C ASP A 26 2.43 -6.42 -14.82
N PHE A 27 2.09 -6.18 -13.55
CA PHE A 27 1.35 -5.00 -13.13
C PHE A 27 1.97 -4.40 -11.88
N LYS A 28 2.57 -3.23 -12.08
CA LYS A 28 3.32 -2.51 -11.05
C LYS A 28 2.62 -1.20 -10.75
N VAL A 29 2.30 -0.96 -9.49
CA VAL A 29 1.67 0.29 -9.06
C VAL A 29 2.53 0.93 -7.99
N TYR A 30 3.13 2.07 -8.33
CA TYR A 30 3.98 2.83 -7.42
C TYR A 30 3.30 4.13 -7.05
N GLU A 31 3.06 4.31 -5.76
CA GLU A 31 2.46 5.53 -5.25
C GLU A 31 3.43 6.70 -5.37
N ASN A 32 2.95 7.78 -5.98
CA ASN A 32 3.68 9.02 -6.13
C ASN A 32 3.05 10.09 -5.22
N LEU A 33 3.74 10.43 -4.13
CA LEU A 33 3.35 11.56 -3.28
C LEU A 33 3.86 12.85 -3.92
N LYS A 34 2.96 13.81 -4.12
CA LYS A 34 3.29 15.14 -4.68
C LYS A 34 3.83 16.12 -3.63
N TYR A 35 4.28 15.62 -2.48
CA TYR A 35 4.81 16.41 -1.37
C TYR A 35 5.82 15.59 -0.57
N SER A 36 6.66 16.29 0.19
CA SER A 36 7.64 15.69 1.09
C SER A 36 7.11 15.57 2.51
N PHE A 37 7.60 14.59 3.26
CA PHE A 37 7.29 14.46 4.68
C PHE A 37 8.01 15.53 5.51
N SER A 38 7.40 15.93 6.61
CA SER A 38 7.92 17.00 7.48
C SER A 38 9.14 16.60 8.30
N GLY A 39 9.47 15.30 8.40
CA GLY A 39 10.57 14.79 9.23
C GLY A 39 10.30 14.82 10.73
N VAL A 40 9.19 15.44 11.16
CA VAL A 40 8.77 15.59 12.56
C VAL A 40 7.30 15.24 12.73
N GLY A 41 6.90 14.89 13.95
CA GLY A 41 5.53 14.57 14.33
C GLY A 41 5.38 13.17 14.93
N GLU A 42 4.14 12.79 15.20
CA GLU A 42 3.76 11.52 15.84
C GLU A 42 3.39 10.41 14.84
N HIS A 43 3.43 10.70 13.54
CA HIS A 43 3.25 9.68 12.52
C HIS A 43 4.60 9.18 12.02
N TYR A 44 4.81 7.88 12.11
CA TYR A 44 5.89 7.19 11.40
C TYR A 44 5.35 6.74 10.05
N VAL A 45 5.96 7.22 8.97
CA VAL A 45 5.54 6.88 7.62
C VAL A 45 6.53 5.91 6.99
N TYR A 46 6.01 4.86 6.36
CA TYR A 46 6.82 3.80 5.77
C TYR A 46 6.39 3.58 4.33
N LYS A 47 7.36 3.54 3.42
CA LYS A 47 7.13 3.07 2.06
C LYS A 47 7.23 1.56 2.08
N VAL A 48 6.16 0.89 1.68
CA VAL A 48 6.06 -0.58 1.73
C VAL A 48 5.80 -1.11 0.34
N ARG A 49 6.65 -2.02 -0.11
CA ARG A 49 6.40 -2.88 -1.27
C ARG A 49 5.70 -4.16 -0.82
N LYS A 50 4.64 -4.56 -1.51
CA LYS A 50 3.97 -5.86 -1.29
C LYS A 50 3.77 -6.61 -2.60
N ILE A 51 3.74 -7.93 -2.51
CA ILE A 51 3.38 -8.84 -3.60
C ILE A 51 2.39 -9.87 -3.08
N GLY A 52 1.23 -10.02 -3.73
CA GLY A 52 0.25 -11.05 -3.37
C GLY A 52 -0.62 -10.72 -2.15
N GLU A 53 -0.45 -9.54 -1.54
CA GLU A 53 -1.26 -9.10 -0.39
C GLU A 53 -2.18 -7.94 -0.70
N ASN A 54 -3.25 -7.81 0.06
CA ASN A 54 -4.12 -6.63 -0.01
C ASN A 54 -3.65 -5.54 0.96
N THR A 55 -3.99 -4.28 0.68
CA THR A 55 -3.58 -3.13 1.52
C THR A 55 -4.04 -3.24 2.97
N LYS A 56 -5.24 -3.75 3.23
CA LYS A 56 -5.81 -3.85 4.59
C LYS A 56 -5.07 -4.88 5.44
N PHE A 57 -4.65 -6.00 4.85
CA PHE A 57 -3.83 -7.02 5.51
C PHE A 57 -2.51 -6.41 5.99
N VAL A 58 -1.79 -5.74 5.10
CA VAL A 58 -0.53 -5.05 5.45
C VAL A 58 -0.76 -4.01 6.55
N ALA A 59 -1.84 -3.21 6.45
CA ALA A 59 -2.18 -2.24 7.49
C ALA A 59 -2.43 -2.89 8.86
N ASN A 60 -3.19 -3.99 8.92
CA ASN A 60 -3.48 -4.69 10.16
C ASN A 60 -2.21 -5.30 10.79
N GLU A 61 -1.34 -5.87 9.98
CA GLU A 61 -0.07 -6.43 10.46
C GLU A 61 0.87 -5.33 10.95
N LEU A 62 0.99 -4.21 10.23
CA LEU A 62 1.74 -3.05 10.71
C LEU A 62 1.21 -2.56 12.07
N ALA A 63 -0.11 -2.50 12.25
CA ALA A 63 -0.71 -2.13 13.53
C ALA A 63 -0.33 -3.11 14.66
N ARG A 64 -0.38 -4.41 14.38
CA ARG A 64 -0.02 -5.48 15.33
C ARG A 64 1.44 -5.36 15.77
N PHE A 65 2.37 -5.23 14.83
CA PHE A 65 3.79 -5.12 15.14
C PHE A 65 4.18 -3.78 15.78
N ALA A 66 3.47 -2.70 15.46
CA ALA A 66 3.64 -1.41 16.15
C ALA A 66 2.92 -1.34 17.51
N ASN A 67 2.14 -2.37 17.87
CA ASN A 67 1.28 -2.42 19.05
C ASN A 67 0.37 -1.17 19.14
N THR A 68 -0.34 -0.88 18.05
CA THR A 68 -1.28 0.25 17.95
C THR A 68 -2.62 -0.24 17.38
N ASN A 69 -3.66 0.59 17.49
CA ASN A 69 -4.98 0.25 16.93
C ASN A 69 -4.93 0.31 15.38
N PRO A 70 -5.55 -0.62 14.64
CA PRO A 70 -5.64 -0.53 13.17
C PRO A 70 -6.17 0.81 12.62
N LYS A 71 -7.03 1.52 13.38
CA LYS A 71 -7.51 2.87 13.03
C LYS A 71 -6.40 3.93 12.98
N ASN A 72 -5.31 3.70 13.68
CA ASN A 72 -4.12 4.55 13.70
C ASN A 72 -3.24 4.38 12.46
N ILE A 73 -3.59 3.43 11.57
CA ILE A 73 -2.93 3.26 10.29
C ILE A 73 -3.63 4.11 9.23
N GLY A 74 -2.86 4.90 8.49
CA GLY A 74 -3.28 5.68 7.33
C GLY A 74 -2.66 5.16 6.05
N PHE A 75 -3.41 5.26 4.95
CA PHE A 75 -2.95 5.00 3.58
C PHE A 75 -3.89 5.70 2.60
N ALA A 76 -3.39 6.14 1.45
CA ALA A 76 -4.15 6.97 0.50
C ALA A 76 -5.19 6.19 -0.33
N GLY A 77 -5.02 4.87 -0.46
CA GLY A 77 -5.96 4.04 -1.20
C GLY A 77 -5.59 2.57 -1.21
N LEU A 78 -6.54 1.74 -1.66
CA LEU A 78 -6.33 0.31 -1.82
C LEU A 78 -5.45 0.03 -3.04
N LYS A 79 -4.63 -1.02 -2.94
CA LYS A 79 -3.80 -1.52 -4.03
C LYS A 79 -4.16 -2.98 -4.30
N ASP A 80 -4.17 -3.33 -5.58
CA ASP A 80 -4.45 -4.68 -6.07
C ASP A 80 -3.62 -5.75 -5.36
N ARG A 81 -4.24 -6.89 -5.06
CA ARG A 81 -3.56 -8.06 -4.51
C ARG A 81 -2.65 -8.73 -5.56
N HIS A 82 -3.14 -8.82 -6.79
CA HIS A 82 -2.47 -9.49 -7.90
C HIS A 82 -1.53 -8.54 -8.67
N ALA A 83 -0.61 -7.90 -7.93
CA ALA A 83 0.30 -6.88 -8.45
C ALA A 83 1.55 -6.75 -7.55
N VAL A 84 2.61 -6.16 -8.08
CA VAL A 84 3.71 -5.60 -7.26
C VAL A 84 3.37 -4.15 -6.97
N THR A 85 3.20 -3.79 -5.70
CA THR A 85 2.72 -2.44 -5.35
C THR A 85 3.58 -1.81 -4.29
N GLU A 86 3.91 -0.53 -4.48
CA GLU A 86 4.55 0.32 -3.47
C GLU A 86 3.58 1.40 -3.04
N GLN A 87 3.37 1.52 -1.74
CA GLN A 87 2.53 2.56 -1.17
C GLN A 87 3.06 3.00 0.19
N TRP A 88 2.65 4.17 0.61
CA TRP A 88 2.92 4.71 1.92
C TRP A 88 1.86 4.28 2.92
N PHE A 89 2.34 3.92 4.11
CA PHE A 89 1.53 3.74 5.29
C PHE A 89 1.99 4.70 6.38
N SER A 90 1.04 5.31 7.06
CA SER A 90 1.26 6.20 8.20
C SER A 90 0.83 5.48 9.47
N ILE A 91 1.70 5.41 10.47
CA ILE A 91 1.44 4.76 11.76
C ILE A 91 1.45 5.85 12.82
N TYR A 92 0.27 6.19 13.34
CA TYR A 92 0.16 7.11 14.48
C TYR A 92 0.62 6.43 15.77
N VAL A 93 1.63 7.01 16.42
CA VAL A 93 2.20 6.51 17.66
C VAL A 93 2.29 7.65 18.68
N PRO A 94 1.32 7.75 19.61
CA PRO A 94 1.30 8.80 20.63
C PRO A 94 2.59 8.85 21.42
N LYS A 95 3.06 10.06 21.75
CA LYS A 95 4.27 10.31 22.55
C LYS A 95 5.54 9.68 21.96
N ASN A 96 5.54 9.38 20.65
CA ASN A 96 6.68 8.81 19.93
C ASN A 96 7.24 7.52 20.54
N ARG A 97 6.39 6.67 21.15
CA ARG A 97 6.81 5.39 21.72
C ARG A 97 7.63 4.58 20.71
N GLU A 98 8.70 3.94 21.17
CA GLU A 98 9.51 3.07 20.33
C GLU A 98 8.79 1.76 19.94
N PHE A 99 9.03 1.34 18.70
CA PHE A 99 8.63 0.05 18.16
C PHE A 99 9.60 -0.35 17.04
N SER A 100 9.68 -1.64 16.72
CA SER A 100 10.49 -2.16 15.63
C SER A 100 9.63 -2.98 14.67
N LEU A 101 9.94 -2.90 13.37
CA LEU A 101 9.33 -3.71 12.31
C LEU A 101 10.28 -4.81 11.80
N ASP A 102 11.38 -5.09 12.51
CA ASP A 102 12.35 -6.12 12.10
C ASP A 102 11.69 -7.51 12.05
N LYS A 103 10.86 -7.81 13.06
CA LYS A 103 10.10 -9.06 13.08
C LYS A 103 9.08 -9.10 11.94
N PHE A 104 8.41 -7.98 11.64
CA PHE A 104 7.48 -7.88 10.52
C PHE A 104 8.15 -8.22 9.19
N GLN A 105 9.31 -7.63 8.90
CA GLN A 105 10.07 -7.91 7.67
C GLN A 105 10.55 -9.37 7.60
N LYS A 106 10.91 -9.99 8.73
CA LYS A 106 11.28 -11.41 8.79
C LYS A 106 10.09 -12.35 8.61
N THR A 107 8.91 -11.97 9.10
CA THR A 107 7.68 -12.77 8.99
C THR A 107 7.12 -12.76 7.57
N TYR A 108 7.13 -11.62 6.88
CA TYR A 108 6.52 -11.47 5.57
C TYR A 108 7.57 -11.25 4.48
N THR A 109 8.07 -12.33 3.90
CA THR A 109 9.10 -12.29 2.84
C THR A 109 8.62 -11.63 1.55
N ASN A 110 7.31 -11.58 1.32
CA ASN A 110 6.65 -10.91 0.20
C ASN A 110 6.32 -9.44 0.46
N ILE A 111 6.70 -8.89 1.62
CA ILE A 111 6.51 -7.49 1.99
C ILE A 111 7.85 -6.88 2.40
N GLN A 112 8.20 -5.74 1.81
CA GLN A 112 9.48 -5.08 2.06
C GLN A 112 9.25 -3.62 2.49
N ILE A 113 9.92 -3.20 3.55
CA ILE A 113 10.04 -1.78 3.90
C ILE A 113 11.16 -1.19 3.05
N LEU A 114 10.83 -0.17 2.27
CA LEU A 114 11.74 0.51 1.35
C LEU A 114 12.27 1.82 1.90
N ASP A 115 11.47 2.51 2.72
CA ASP A 115 11.80 3.82 3.25
C ASP A 115 11.03 4.08 4.56
N LYS A 116 11.57 4.98 5.39
CA LYS A 116 11.02 5.41 6.68
C LYS A 116 11.20 6.92 6.83
N ASN A 117 10.14 7.61 7.23
CA ASN A 117 10.17 9.02 7.57
C ASN A 117 9.25 9.33 8.77
N LYS A 118 9.12 10.61 9.12
CA LYS A 118 8.15 11.12 10.09
C LYS A 118 7.26 12.20 9.48
N HIS A 119 6.02 12.26 9.94
CA HIS A 119 5.09 13.29 9.51
C HIS A 119 4.22 13.82 10.66
N ASN A 120 3.79 15.07 10.53
CA ASN A 120 2.93 15.75 11.51
C ASN A 120 1.44 15.54 11.23
N LYS A 121 1.09 14.96 10.09
CA LYS A 121 -0.28 14.65 9.69
C LYS A 121 -0.40 13.18 9.31
N LYS A 122 -1.64 12.67 9.34
CA LYS A 122 -1.97 11.30 8.95
C LYS A 122 -1.71 11.07 7.47
#